data_AF-A0A7Y5JFX1-F1
#
_entry.id   AF-A0A7Y5JFX1-F1
#
_cell.length_a   1.000
_cell.length_b   1.000
_cell.length_c   1.000
_cell.angle_alpha   90.00
_cell.angle_beta   90.00
_cell.angle_gamma   90.00
#
_symmetry.space_group_name_H-M   'P 1'
#
loop_
_entity.id
_entity.type
_entity.pdbx_description
1 polymer ?
#
loop_
_entity_poly.entity_id
_entity_poly.type
_entity_poly.pdbx_seq_one_letter_code
_entity_poly.pdbx_strand_id
1 'polypeptide(L)'
;MNNINGYPAAKGETVKYTVEDLQKLKDLCERHQVKLDMIAPPYLASSHIDRTRRPAIMTADGENRDRDIAEVQQLIREMQPRNPAVYSYLSWNEGYNIPGQFPDRARQLPWLARGLQTIHEGQRELPFDASLRLEEWHFVFNRTRDFPLEVLRLELEAWHEREPAWAAVVKSILASQDALTQARRDQLDAFPDQAVLPADLQDLLGSFDELDAPARAKLLDPAFDQLSETEQGSLGTDFDLVARQQLRAFLALDREVQVIVALANWARLHLMCAALEPVLNMKPRSLSADAALLNSYLYAQKNLPLGMEEAFTPRYRAGVKAAFAAGRALARAAYGEEGAEEFSVRMKENFNSLPGWLE
;
A
#
# COMPACT_ATOMS: atom_id res chain seq x y z
N MET A 1 -15.56 5.56 22.45
CA MET A 1 -14.17 5.16 22.81
C MET A 1 -13.48 6.40 23.34
N ASN A 2 -12.94 6.36 24.56
CA ASN A 2 -12.19 7.47 25.14
C ASN A 2 -10.72 7.29 24.76
N ASN A 3 -10.37 7.76 23.58
CA ASN A 3 -8.98 7.82 23.15
C ASN A 3 -8.40 9.15 23.63
N ILE A 4 -7.21 9.11 24.22
CA ILE A 4 -6.56 10.32 24.74
C ILE A 4 -5.20 10.56 24.11
N ASN A 5 -4.84 11.83 24.09
CA ASN A 5 -3.45 12.24 24.05
C ASN A 5 -2.92 12.34 25.48
N GLY A 6 -1.97 11.49 25.83
CA GLY A 6 -1.45 11.39 27.20
C GLY A 6 -0.24 12.29 27.45
N TYR A 7 -0.11 12.71 28.70
CA TYR A 7 0.98 13.55 29.17
C TYR A 7 1.73 12.80 30.28
N PRO A 8 2.91 12.23 29.99
CA PRO A 8 3.74 11.63 31.03
C PRO A 8 4.06 12.67 32.12
N ALA A 9 4.12 12.21 33.37
CA ALA A 9 4.41 13.07 34.51
C ALA A 9 5.86 13.56 34.45
N ALA A 10 6.07 14.75 33.89
CA ALA A 10 7.38 15.37 33.78
C ALA A 10 7.85 15.95 35.13
N LYS A 11 9.11 15.68 35.51
CA LYS A 11 9.78 16.37 36.62
C LYS A 11 10.80 17.38 36.08
N GLY A 12 10.58 18.68 36.29
CA GLY A 12 11.56 19.74 36.01
C GLY A 12 11.47 20.39 34.62
N GLU A 13 12.40 21.32 34.35
CA GLU A 13 12.42 22.17 33.13
C GLU A 13 13.05 21.48 31.90
N THR A 14 13.82 20.41 32.09
CA THR A 14 14.48 19.61 31.04
C THR A 14 13.73 18.31 30.79
N VAL A 15 12.52 18.40 30.25
CA VAL A 15 11.64 17.22 30.11
C VAL A 15 12.04 16.38 28.89
N LYS A 16 12.87 15.37 29.11
CA LYS A 16 12.89 14.16 28.29
C LYS A 16 11.96 13.15 28.94
N TYR A 17 10.99 12.64 28.19
CA TYR A 17 10.23 11.48 28.69
C TYR A 17 11.13 10.27 28.63
N THR A 18 11.24 9.57 29.74
CA THR A 18 11.94 8.28 29.77
C THR A 18 10.98 7.16 29.39
N VAL A 19 11.55 6.03 28.99
CA VAL A 19 10.84 4.76 28.80
C VAL A 19 9.98 4.38 30.01
N GLU A 20 10.43 4.69 31.22
CA GLU A 20 9.70 4.42 32.47
C GLU A 20 8.47 5.32 32.62
N ASP A 21 8.58 6.61 32.26
CA ASP A 21 7.45 7.56 32.32
C ASP A 21 6.33 7.18 31.36
N LEU A 22 6.70 6.70 30.17
CA LEU A 22 5.78 6.22 29.15
C LEU A 22 5.07 4.93 29.60
N GLN A 23 5.79 4.01 30.24
CA GLN A 23 5.19 2.79 30.78
C GLN A 23 4.17 3.12 31.89
N LYS A 24 4.52 4.02 32.82
CA LYS A 24 3.60 4.46 33.89
C LYS A 24 2.33 5.08 33.33
N LEU A 25 2.44 5.88 32.26
CA LEU A 25 1.29 6.47 31.59
C LEU A 25 0.41 5.39 30.93
N LYS A 26 1.03 4.41 30.26
CA LYS A 26 0.31 3.27 29.67
C LYS A 26 -0.43 2.47 30.74
N ASP A 27 0.24 2.08 31.82
CA ASP A 27 -0.36 1.34 32.94
C ASP A 27 -1.52 2.12 33.57
N LEU A 28 -1.39 3.45 33.68
CA LEU A 28 -2.46 4.31 34.15
C LEU A 28 -3.68 4.29 33.21
N CYS A 29 -3.45 4.39 31.90
CA CYS A 29 -4.52 4.33 30.90
C CYS A 29 -5.24 2.98 30.94
N GLU A 30 -4.49 1.88 31.02
CA GLU A 30 -5.04 0.52 31.14
C GLU A 30 -5.89 0.35 32.41
N ARG A 31 -5.40 0.82 33.58
CA ARG A 31 -6.17 0.80 34.83
C ARG A 31 -7.49 1.56 34.74
N HIS A 32 -7.56 2.61 33.94
CA HIS A 32 -8.76 3.42 33.74
C HIS A 32 -9.57 3.04 32.51
N GLN A 33 -9.21 1.95 31.80
CA GLN A 33 -9.86 1.51 30.56
C GLN A 33 -9.92 2.62 29.48
N VAL A 34 -8.89 3.47 29.46
CA VAL A 34 -8.70 4.54 28.48
C VAL A 34 -7.63 4.10 27.48
N LYS A 35 -7.85 4.37 26.19
CA LYS A 35 -6.88 4.04 25.15
C LYS A 35 -5.92 5.21 24.95
N LEU A 36 -4.63 4.98 25.17
CA LEU A 36 -3.58 5.94 24.86
C LEU A 36 -3.25 5.84 23.37
N ASP A 37 -3.70 6.80 22.57
CA ASP A 37 -3.44 6.83 21.12
C ASP A 37 -2.18 7.62 20.79
N MET A 38 -1.94 8.70 21.53
CA MET A 38 -0.85 9.63 21.28
C MET A 38 -0.22 10.09 22.59
N ILE A 39 1.02 10.53 22.52
CA ILE A 39 1.64 11.34 23.56
C ILE A 39 1.92 12.72 22.99
N ALA A 40 1.68 13.77 23.79
CA ALA A 40 2.05 15.11 23.40
C ALA A 40 3.56 15.26 23.63
N PRO A 41 4.38 15.58 22.62
CA PRO A 41 5.77 15.90 22.88
C PRO A 41 5.82 17.05 23.90
N PRO A 42 6.69 16.99 24.92
CA PRO A 42 6.61 17.89 26.07
C PRO A 42 6.79 19.38 25.70
N TYR A 43 7.34 19.65 24.53
CA TYR A 43 7.65 20.98 23.98
C TYR A 43 6.93 21.30 22.66
N LEU A 44 6.08 20.40 22.13
CA LEU A 44 5.17 20.68 21.00
C LEU A 44 3.69 20.65 21.43
N ALA A 45 3.41 20.74 22.73
CA ALA A 45 2.05 20.88 23.22
C ALA A 45 1.43 22.17 22.65
N SER A 46 0.22 22.04 22.11
CA SER A 46 -0.53 23.15 21.49
C SER A 46 -0.60 24.34 22.45
N SER A 47 0.18 25.37 22.16
CA SER A 47 0.31 26.60 22.94
C SER A 47 0.64 27.77 22.01
N HIS A 48 0.33 29.00 22.43
CA HIS A 48 0.71 30.19 21.65
C HIS A 48 2.22 30.31 21.57
N ILE A 49 2.77 30.76 20.43
CA ILE A 49 4.22 30.91 20.22
C ILE A 49 4.88 31.83 21.27
N ASP A 50 4.14 32.81 21.78
CA ASP A 50 4.62 33.73 22.83
C ASP A 50 4.63 33.11 24.24
N ARG A 51 4.02 31.93 24.39
CA ARG A 51 3.85 31.23 25.67
C ARG A 51 4.42 29.82 25.65
N THR A 52 4.83 29.31 24.48
CA THR A 52 5.49 28.01 24.40
C THR A 52 6.83 28.09 25.10
N ARG A 53 7.17 27.05 25.85
CA ARG A 53 8.43 26.99 26.58
C ARG A 53 9.64 26.87 25.65
N ARG A 54 9.42 26.52 24.37
CA ARG A 54 10.47 26.27 23.37
C ARG A 54 10.05 26.79 21.99
N PRO A 55 10.08 28.12 21.77
CA PRO A 55 9.65 28.71 20.50
C PRO A 55 10.66 28.49 19.37
N ALA A 56 11.88 28.05 19.70
CA ALA A 56 13.03 28.02 18.80
C ALA A 56 12.80 27.26 17.47
N ILE A 57 12.00 26.19 17.49
CA ILE A 57 11.59 25.48 16.27
C ILE A 57 10.77 26.39 15.34
N MET A 58 9.82 27.14 15.91
CA MET A 58 8.91 28.01 15.18
C MET A 58 9.52 29.38 14.84
N THR A 59 10.50 29.83 15.62
CA THR A 59 11.22 31.09 15.41
C THR A 59 12.51 30.92 14.61
N ALA A 60 12.84 29.69 14.19
CA ALA A 60 14.05 29.34 13.46
C ALA A 60 15.36 29.81 14.13
N ASP A 61 15.40 29.80 15.46
CA ASP A 61 16.58 30.21 16.24
C ASP A 61 17.63 29.08 16.26
N GLY A 62 18.68 29.22 15.44
CA GLY A 62 19.58 28.14 14.99
C GLY A 62 20.00 27.10 16.04
N GLU A 63 20.75 27.51 17.08
CA GLU A 63 21.30 26.56 18.05
C GLU A 63 20.21 25.93 18.94
N ASN A 64 19.22 26.72 19.35
CA ASN A 64 18.11 26.25 20.18
C ASN A 64 17.15 25.36 19.38
N ARG A 65 16.95 25.65 18.09
CA ARG A 65 16.16 24.86 17.14
C ARG A 65 16.76 23.47 16.98
N ASP A 66 18.07 23.40 16.71
CA ASP A 66 18.72 22.12 16.44
C ASP A 66 18.76 21.22 17.67
N ARG A 67 18.97 21.80 18.87
CA ARG A 67 18.80 21.09 20.15
C ARG A 67 17.37 20.55 20.31
N ASP A 68 16.36 21.38 20.07
CA ASP A 68 14.97 21.00 20.28
C ASP A 68 14.51 19.92 19.27
N ILE A 69 14.97 20.00 18.02
CA ILE A 69 14.80 18.94 17.01
C ILE A 69 15.48 17.63 17.47
N ALA A 70 16.71 17.70 17.98
CA ALA A 70 17.42 16.50 18.45
C ALA A 70 16.70 15.82 19.63
N GLU A 71 16.05 16.59 20.51
CA GLU A 71 15.26 16.05 21.61
C GLU A 71 13.92 15.43 21.14
N VAL A 72 13.27 15.99 20.11
CA VAL A 72 12.12 15.34 19.42
C VAL A 72 12.54 14.00 18.85
N GLN A 73 13.65 13.98 18.13
CA GLN A 73 14.18 12.77 17.52
C GLN A 73 14.54 11.73 18.58
N GLN A 74 15.07 12.14 19.73
CA GLN A 74 15.35 11.24 20.84
C GLN A 74 14.06 10.64 21.44
N LEU A 75 13.02 11.45 21.65
CA LEU A 75 11.72 10.94 22.09
C LEU A 75 11.14 9.94 21.10
N ILE A 76 11.23 10.22 19.80
CA ILE A 76 10.79 9.30 18.74
C ILE A 76 11.61 8.00 18.81
N ARG A 77 12.93 8.06 19.00
CA ARG A 77 13.80 6.88 19.16
C ARG A 77 13.38 6.02 20.36
N GLU A 78 13.08 6.64 21.49
CA GLU A 78 12.64 5.91 22.69
C GLU A 78 11.22 5.32 22.54
N MET A 79 10.37 5.96 21.73
CA MET A 79 9.05 5.45 21.35
C MET A 79 9.10 4.39 20.26
N GLN A 80 10.14 4.39 19.42
CA GLN A 80 10.26 3.52 18.25
C GLN A 80 9.99 2.05 18.61
N PRO A 81 10.65 1.40 19.58
CA PRO A 81 10.40 -0.03 19.87
C PRO A 81 9.00 -0.33 20.43
N ARG A 82 8.13 0.68 20.66
CA ARG A 82 6.85 0.52 21.36
C ARG A 82 5.66 1.15 20.65
N ASN A 83 5.86 1.84 19.54
CA ASN A 83 4.78 2.49 18.81
C ASN A 83 4.83 2.13 17.32
N PRO A 84 3.85 1.37 16.81
CA PRO A 84 3.81 0.99 15.40
C PRO A 84 3.74 2.20 14.45
N ALA A 85 3.18 3.33 14.88
CA ALA A 85 3.12 4.53 14.06
C ALA A 85 4.52 5.06 13.73
N VAL A 86 5.50 4.91 14.61
CA VAL A 86 6.88 5.37 14.34
C VAL A 86 7.50 4.57 13.19
N TYR A 87 7.39 3.24 13.22
CA TYR A 87 7.86 2.39 12.13
C TYR A 87 7.13 2.68 10.82
N SER A 88 5.79 2.84 10.86
CA SER A 88 4.99 3.21 9.70
C SER A 88 5.48 4.53 9.08
N TYR A 89 5.54 5.63 9.86
CA TYR A 89 5.99 6.92 9.34
C TYR A 89 7.44 6.92 8.84
N LEU A 90 8.35 6.23 9.53
CA LEU A 90 9.74 6.10 9.07
C LEU A 90 9.80 5.33 7.75
N SER A 91 9.11 4.20 7.65
CA SER A 91 9.09 3.40 6.44
C SER A 91 8.55 4.15 5.22
N TRP A 92 7.53 5.01 5.39
CA TRP A 92 7.02 5.86 4.33
C TRP A 92 7.99 6.99 3.94
N ASN A 93 8.66 7.59 4.92
CA ASN A 93 9.67 8.60 4.60
C ASN A 93 10.83 7.98 3.82
N GLU A 94 11.32 6.83 4.27
CA GLU A 94 12.40 6.09 3.64
C GLU A 94 11.98 5.49 2.29
N GLY A 95 10.80 4.88 2.17
CA GLY A 95 10.37 4.19 0.95
C GLY A 95 9.61 5.03 -0.08
N TYR A 96 9.22 6.27 0.26
CA TYR A 96 8.43 7.13 -0.63
C TYR A 96 8.95 8.58 -0.69
N ASN A 97 8.95 9.30 0.45
CA ASN A 97 9.22 10.74 0.42
C ASN A 97 10.66 11.08 0.02
N ILE A 98 11.64 10.37 0.60
CA ILE A 98 13.06 10.56 0.32
C ILE A 98 13.41 10.09 -1.11
N PRO A 99 13.00 8.89 -1.56
CA PRO A 99 13.17 8.46 -2.96
C PRO A 99 12.63 9.48 -3.97
N GLY A 100 11.47 10.06 -3.70
CA GLY A 100 10.85 11.06 -4.58
C GLY A 100 11.67 12.35 -4.78
N GLN A 101 12.73 12.56 -4.00
CA GLN A 101 13.66 13.68 -4.19
C GLN A 101 14.79 13.36 -5.19
N PHE A 102 14.94 12.11 -5.61
CA PHE A 102 15.99 11.69 -6.54
C PHE A 102 15.41 11.46 -7.94
N PRO A 103 16.04 12.02 -8.98
CA PRO A 103 15.58 11.81 -10.36
C PRO A 103 15.97 10.44 -10.90
N ASP A 104 16.99 9.79 -10.31
CA ASP A 104 17.51 8.51 -10.79
C ASP A 104 17.11 7.34 -9.89
N ARG A 105 16.67 6.25 -10.53
CA ARG A 105 16.22 5.01 -9.87
C ARG A 105 17.30 4.41 -8.98
N ALA A 106 18.56 4.47 -9.40
CA ALA A 106 19.70 3.91 -8.66
C ALA A 106 19.82 4.51 -7.24
N ARG A 107 19.56 5.81 -7.07
CA ARG A 107 19.56 6.45 -5.75
C ARG A 107 18.25 6.25 -4.98
N GLN A 108 17.16 5.90 -5.63
CA GLN A 108 15.88 5.56 -4.98
C GLN A 108 15.92 4.18 -4.32
N LEU A 109 16.55 3.19 -4.97
CA LEU A 109 16.51 1.77 -4.56
C LEU A 109 17.02 1.50 -3.12
N PRO A 110 18.13 2.09 -2.64
CA PRO A 110 18.58 1.85 -1.27
C PRO A 110 17.57 2.33 -0.22
N TRP A 111 16.85 3.41 -0.52
CA TRP A 111 15.83 3.99 0.35
C TRP A 111 14.54 3.16 0.35
N LEU A 112 14.13 2.65 -0.81
CA LEU A 112 13.06 1.65 -0.92
C LEU A 112 13.35 0.41 -0.05
N ALA A 113 14.56 -0.14 -0.16
CA ALA A 113 15.01 -1.27 0.64
C ALA A 113 14.96 -0.95 2.15
N ARG A 114 15.45 0.23 2.53
CA ARG A 114 15.43 0.67 3.93
C ARG A 114 14.02 0.80 4.49
N GLY A 115 13.09 1.39 3.73
CA GLY A 115 11.70 1.55 4.17
C GLY A 115 11.04 0.21 4.48
N LEU A 116 11.20 -0.78 3.60
CA LEU A 116 10.67 -2.13 3.81
C LEU A 116 11.35 -2.83 5.00
N GLN A 117 12.68 -2.69 5.12
CA GLN A 117 13.43 -3.18 6.28
C GLN A 117 12.90 -2.60 7.60
N THR A 118 12.58 -1.30 7.63
CA THR A 118 12.01 -0.62 8.81
C THR A 118 10.64 -1.19 9.18
N ILE A 119 9.79 -1.56 8.22
CA ILE A 119 8.53 -2.28 8.50
C ILE A 119 8.83 -3.61 9.19
N HIS A 120 9.78 -4.38 8.66
CA HIS A 120 10.13 -5.71 9.17
C HIS A 120 10.78 -5.64 10.56
N GLU A 121 11.61 -4.62 10.80
CA GLU A 121 12.12 -4.29 12.13
C GLU A 121 10.97 -4.06 13.11
N GLY A 122 9.99 -3.24 12.72
CA GLY A 122 8.81 -2.99 13.55
C GLY A 122 8.00 -4.25 13.83
N GLN A 123 7.80 -5.11 12.83
CA GLN A 123 7.08 -6.36 13.00
C GLN A 123 7.80 -7.36 13.91
N ARG A 124 9.14 -7.34 13.96
CA ARG A 124 9.91 -8.17 14.90
C ARG A 124 9.80 -7.65 16.33
N GLU A 125 9.85 -6.34 16.52
CA GLU A 125 9.72 -5.70 17.84
C GLU A 125 8.28 -5.74 18.38
N LEU A 126 7.29 -5.67 17.48
CA LEU A 126 5.86 -5.64 17.79
C LEU A 126 5.09 -6.75 17.05
N PRO A 127 5.36 -8.04 17.35
CA PRO A 127 4.87 -9.18 16.56
C PRO A 127 3.35 -9.38 16.59
N PHE A 128 2.67 -8.80 17.58
CA PHE A 128 1.22 -8.87 17.73
C PHE A 128 0.49 -7.60 17.27
N ASP A 129 1.22 -6.63 16.69
CA ASP A 129 0.59 -5.43 16.15
C ASP A 129 0.17 -5.62 14.69
N ALA A 130 -1.14 -5.71 14.49
CA ALA A 130 -1.72 -5.89 13.16
C ALA A 130 -1.53 -4.68 12.23
N SER A 131 -1.27 -3.46 12.74
CA SER A 131 -1.14 -2.29 11.86
C SER A 131 0.15 -2.30 11.04
N LEU A 132 1.25 -2.89 11.55
CA LEU A 132 2.51 -3.01 10.82
C LEU A 132 2.47 -4.07 9.71
N ARG A 133 1.59 -5.06 9.85
CA ARG A 133 1.29 -6.04 8.79
C ARG A 133 0.42 -5.42 7.70
N LEU A 134 -0.54 -4.59 8.10
CA LEU A 134 -1.29 -3.77 7.18
C LEU A 134 -0.40 -2.73 6.47
N GLU A 135 0.64 -2.25 7.15
CA GLU A 135 1.63 -1.34 6.57
C GLU A 135 2.48 -2.03 5.49
N GLU A 136 2.93 -3.27 5.72
CA GLU A 136 3.57 -4.11 4.69
C GLU A 136 2.66 -4.23 3.45
N TRP A 137 1.36 -4.49 3.65
CA TRP A 137 0.40 -4.51 2.55
C TRP A 137 0.35 -3.19 1.78
N HIS A 138 0.23 -2.06 2.49
CA HIS A 138 0.17 -0.73 1.86
C HIS A 138 1.48 -0.42 1.12
N PHE A 139 2.61 -0.75 1.70
CA PHE A 139 3.92 -0.57 1.09
C PHE A 139 4.01 -1.38 -0.20
N VAL A 140 3.68 -2.68 -0.16
CA VAL A 140 3.68 -3.55 -1.33
C VAL A 140 2.73 -3.00 -2.39
N PHE A 141 1.47 -2.73 -2.04
CA PHE A 141 0.47 -2.22 -2.97
C PHE A 141 0.92 -0.92 -3.66
N ASN A 142 1.52 0.01 -2.93
CA ASN A 142 1.94 1.27 -3.53
C ASN A 142 3.27 1.16 -4.26
N ARG A 143 4.27 0.46 -3.71
CA ARG A 143 5.65 0.49 -4.20
C ARG A 143 5.92 -0.48 -5.33
N THR A 144 5.23 -1.61 -5.39
CA THR A 144 5.30 -2.51 -6.56
C THR A 144 4.69 -1.88 -7.83
N ARG A 145 3.98 -0.75 -7.74
CA ARG A 145 3.57 0.01 -8.93
C ARG A 145 4.75 0.70 -9.58
N ASP A 146 5.67 1.23 -8.79
CA ASP A 146 6.80 2.01 -9.29
C ASP A 146 8.05 1.09 -9.44
N PHE A 147 8.14 0.06 -8.58
CA PHE A 147 9.24 -0.89 -8.46
C PHE A 147 8.75 -2.34 -8.41
N PRO A 148 8.11 -2.85 -9.49
CA PRO A 148 7.41 -4.14 -9.47
C PRO A 148 8.31 -5.31 -9.13
N LEU A 149 9.55 -5.34 -9.65
CA LEU A 149 10.46 -6.46 -9.43
C LEU A 149 11.39 -6.26 -8.25
N GLU A 150 11.73 -5.01 -7.91
CA GLU A 150 12.65 -4.74 -6.81
C GLU A 150 12.01 -5.00 -5.45
N VAL A 151 10.73 -4.67 -5.27
CA VAL A 151 10.02 -5.05 -4.03
C VAL A 151 9.96 -6.58 -3.89
N LEU A 152 9.70 -7.31 -4.99
CA LEU A 152 9.72 -8.78 -4.97
C LEU A 152 11.11 -9.33 -4.64
N ARG A 153 12.17 -8.71 -5.16
CA ARG A 153 13.56 -9.07 -4.86
C ARG A 153 13.90 -8.86 -3.39
N LEU A 154 13.43 -7.75 -2.80
CA LEU A 154 13.65 -7.43 -1.39
C LEU A 154 12.89 -8.38 -0.45
N GLU A 155 11.67 -8.76 -0.81
CA GLU A 155 10.86 -9.71 -0.02
C GLU A 155 11.27 -11.17 -0.17
N LEU A 156 12.10 -11.50 -1.16
CA LEU A 156 12.42 -12.88 -1.52
C LEU A 156 12.97 -13.70 -0.34
N GLU A 157 13.83 -13.11 0.49
CA GLU A 157 14.40 -13.79 1.65
C GLU A 157 13.32 -14.10 2.70
N ALA A 158 12.50 -13.09 3.04
CA ALA A 158 11.41 -13.25 3.98
C ALA A 158 10.34 -14.25 3.47
N TRP A 159 10.18 -14.37 2.16
CA TRP A 159 9.34 -15.40 1.54
C TRP A 159 9.98 -16.78 1.51
N HIS A 160 11.30 -16.90 1.40
CA HIS A 160 11.93 -18.20 1.43
C HIS A 160 11.62 -18.95 2.75
N GLU A 161 11.51 -18.20 3.84
CA GLU A 161 11.13 -18.71 5.15
C GLU A 161 9.63 -19.01 5.27
N ARG A 162 8.77 -18.08 4.82
CA ARG A 162 7.31 -18.17 4.98
C ARG A 162 6.62 -19.06 3.94
N GLU A 163 7.06 -18.97 2.70
CA GLU A 163 6.41 -19.50 1.49
C GLU A 163 7.42 -19.97 0.41
N PRO A 164 8.14 -21.07 0.64
CA PRO A 164 9.28 -21.48 -0.19
C PRO A 164 8.92 -21.78 -1.66
N ALA A 165 7.70 -22.26 -1.93
CA ALA A 165 7.24 -22.50 -3.30
C ALA A 165 7.10 -21.18 -4.09
N TRP A 166 6.57 -20.14 -3.45
CA TRP A 166 6.41 -18.82 -4.06
C TRP A 166 7.75 -18.10 -4.23
N ALA A 167 8.64 -18.24 -3.26
CA ALA A 167 10.02 -17.77 -3.39
C ALA A 167 10.71 -18.38 -4.63
N ALA A 168 10.46 -19.66 -4.94
CA ALA A 168 11.02 -20.29 -6.15
C ALA A 168 10.46 -19.68 -7.44
N VAL A 169 9.15 -19.39 -7.50
CA VAL A 169 8.55 -18.71 -8.66
C VAL A 169 9.16 -17.32 -8.85
N VAL A 170 9.26 -16.55 -7.77
CA VAL A 170 9.79 -15.19 -7.81
C VAL A 170 11.25 -15.18 -8.23
N LYS A 171 12.04 -16.14 -7.72
CA LYS A 171 13.41 -16.36 -8.19
C LYS A 171 13.49 -16.64 -9.69
N SER A 172 12.54 -17.38 -10.26
CA SER A 172 12.46 -17.62 -11.70
C SER A 172 12.13 -16.35 -12.49
N ILE A 173 11.23 -15.51 -11.97
CA ILE A 173 10.89 -14.21 -12.58
C ILE A 173 12.12 -13.31 -12.60
N LEU A 174 12.82 -13.19 -11.46
CA LEU A 174 14.03 -12.37 -11.34
C LEU A 174 15.18 -12.90 -12.21
N ALA A 175 15.36 -14.22 -12.31
CA ALA A 175 16.33 -14.80 -13.23
C ALA A 175 16.02 -14.48 -14.70
N SER A 176 14.74 -14.44 -15.06
CA SER A 176 14.30 -14.06 -16.41
C SER A 176 14.61 -12.58 -16.70
N GLN A 177 14.41 -11.70 -15.71
CA GLN A 177 14.82 -10.28 -15.79
C GLN A 177 16.34 -10.14 -15.95
N ASP A 178 17.12 -10.85 -15.12
CA ASP A 178 18.59 -10.77 -15.13
C ASP A 178 19.17 -11.26 -16.48
N ALA A 179 18.48 -12.18 -17.15
CA ALA A 179 18.85 -12.70 -18.48
C ALA A 179 18.52 -11.76 -19.65
N LEU A 180 17.76 -10.69 -19.45
CA LEU A 180 17.42 -9.74 -20.52
C LEU A 180 18.67 -9.05 -21.08
N THR A 181 18.56 -8.52 -22.30
CA THR A 181 19.57 -7.56 -22.81
C THR A 181 19.41 -6.21 -22.12
N GLN A 182 20.42 -5.34 -22.21
CA GLN A 182 20.32 -4.00 -21.61
C GLN A 182 19.15 -3.20 -22.19
N ALA A 183 18.96 -3.23 -23.50
CA ALA A 183 17.85 -2.54 -24.16
C ALA A 183 16.46 -3.00 -23.65
N ARG A 184 16.29 -4.30 -23.38
CA ARG A 184 15.03 -4.85 -22.84
C ARG A 184 14.85 -4.52 -21.35
N ARG A 185 15.94 -4.45 -20.57
CA ARG A 185 15.89 -3.93 -19.20
C ARG A 185 15.48 -2.46 -19.19
N ASP A 186 16.03 -1.65 -20.08
CA ASP A 186 15.69 -0.23 -20.17
C ASP A 186 14.20 -0.04 -20.53
N GLN A 187 13.63 -0.89 -21.42
CA GLN A 187 12.19 -0.90 -21.68
C GLN A 187 11.38 -1.22 -20.42
N LEU A 188 11.77 -2.25 -19.68
CA LEU A 188 11.10 -2.68 -18.45
C LEU A 188 11.13 -1.61 -17.36
N ASP A 189 12.28 -0.94 -17.19
CA ASP A 189 12.48 0.10 -16.17
C ASP A 189 11.72 1.39 -16.50
N ALA A 190 11.56 1.71 -17.79
CA ALA A 190 10.82 2.88 -18.25
C ALA A 190 9.30 2.65 -18.33
N PHE A 191 8.84 1.40 -18.35
CA PHE A 191 7.42 1.07 -18.51
C PHE A 191 6.51 1.70 -17.43
N PRO A 192 6.85 1.69 -16.12
CA PRO A 192 6.03 2.32 -15.08
C PRO A 192 5.81 3.83 -15.26
N ASP A 193 6.74 4.53 -15.94
CA ASP A 193 6.63 5.97 -16.21
C ASP A 193 5.79 6.25 -17.46
N GLN A 194 5.79 5.33 -18.43
CA GLN A 194 5.08 5.45 -19.71
C GLN A 194 3.64 4.96 -19.63
N ALA A 195 3.37 4.03 -18.71
CA ALA A 195 2.05 3.54 -18.40
C ALA A 195 1.97 3.38 -16.89
N VAL A 196 0.93 3.96 -16.27
CA VAL A 196 0.51 3.48 -14.96
C VAL A 196 0.22 2.01 -15.15
N LEU A 197 1.06 1.13 -14.56
CA LEU A 197 0.90 -0.31 -14.59
C LEU A 197 -0.59 -0.61 -14.34
N PRO A 198 -1.35 -1.01 -15.37
CA PRO A 198 -2.79 -1.06 -15.23
C PRO A 198 -3.09 -2.16 -14.25
N ALA A 199 -3.99 -1.88 -13.32
CA ALA A 199 -4.62 -2.97 -12.61
C ALA A 199 -5.36 -3.88 -13.60
N ASP A 200 -5.76 -3.44 -14.80
CA ASP A 200 -6.65 -4.16 -15.74
C ASP A 200 -5.97 -4.70 -17.00
N LEU A 201 -4.65 -4.91 -16.99
CA LEU A 201 -3.90 -5.18 -18.23
C LEU A 201 -4.33 -6.49 -18.93
N GLN A 202 -4.73 -7.53 -18.19
CA GLN A 202 -5.15 -8.79 -18.81
C GLN A 202 -6.53 -8.69 -19.46
N ASP A 203 -7.52 -8.11 -18.78
CA ASP A 203 -8.87 -7.90 -19.33
C ASP A 203 -8.83 -6.98 -20.55
N LEU A 204 -7.98 -5.95 -20.49
CA LEU A 204 -7.72 -5.04 -21.60
C LEU A 204 -7.15 -5.77 -22.82
N LEU A 205 -6.19 -6.66 -22.62
CA LEU A 205 -5.60 -7.48 -23.70
C LEU A 205 -6.59 -8.51 -24.24
N GLY A 206 -7.38 -9.15 -23.37
CA GLY A 206 -8.43 -10.08 -23.78
C GLY A 206 -9.50 -9.41 -24.64
N SER A 207 -10.01 -8.27 -24.17
CA SER A 207 -10.98 -7.45 -24.92
C SER A 207 -10.40 -6.98 -26.25
N PHE A 208 -9.12 -6.60 -26.28
CA PHE A 208 -8.43 -6.21 -27.50
C PHE A 208 -8.27 -7.38 -28.50
N ASP A 209 -7.99 -8.58 -28.01
CA ASP A 209 -7.82 -9.78 -28.85
C ASP A 209 -9.13 -10.26 -29.49
N GLU A 210 -10.29 -9.95 -28.87
CA GLU A 210 -11.63 -10.22 -29.40
C GLU A 210 -12.01 -9.30 -30.57
N LEU A 211 -11.37 -8.13 -30.71
CA LEU A 211 -11.65 -7.17 -31.78
C LEU A 211 -11.20 -7.68 -33.15
N ASP A 212 -11.83 -7.19 -34.21
CA ASP A 212 -11.33 -7.39 -35.56
C ASP A 212 -10.02 -6.61 -35.84
N ALA A 213 -9.28 -7.01 -36.88
CA ALA A 213 -8.00 -6.37 -37.20
C ALA A 213 -8.11 -4.86 -37.48
N PRO A 214 -9.15 -4.35 -38.19
CA PRO A 214 -9.36 -2.91 -38.35
C PRO A 214 -9.54 -2.14 -37.04
N ALA A 215 -10.34 -2.67 -36.10
CA ALA A 215 -10.55 -2.05 -34.80
C ALA A 215 -9.26 -2.03 -33.97
N ARG A 216 -8.50 -3.15 -33.98
CA ARG A 216 -7.18 -3.20 -33.34
C ARG A 216 -6.22 -2.17 -33.90
N ALA A 217 -6.15 -2.04 -35.23
CA ALA A 217 -5.30 -1.05 -35.89
C ALA A 217 -5.65 0.39 -35.47
N LYS A 218 -6.94 0.71 -35.34
CA LYS A 218 -7.38 2.03 -34.84
C LYS A 218 -6.92 2.30 -33.42
N LEU A 219 -7.09 1.34 -32.49
CA LEU A 219 -6.68 1.53 -31.09
C LEU A 219 -5.16 1.68 -30.92
N LEU A 220 -4.37 1.09 -31.82
CA LEU A 220 -2.92 1.21 -31.82
C LEU A 220 -2.41 2.50 -32.48
N ASP A 221 -3.25 3.22 -33.23
CA ASP A 221 -2.89 4.48 -33.88
C ASP A 221 -3.06 5.66 -32.91
N PRO A 222 -2.00 6.40 -32.54
CA PRO A 222 -2.12 7.57 -31.68
C PRO A 222 -3.00 8.69 -32.24
N ALA A 223 -3.22 8.74 -33.55
CA ALA A 223 -4.14 9.69 -34.15
C ALA A 223 -5.60 9.45 -33.71
N PHE A 224 -5.94 8.23 -33.26
CA PHE A 224 -7.29 7.91 -32.76
C PHE A 224 -7.68 8.74 -31.53
N ASP A 225 -6.71 9.14 -30.70
CA ASP A 225 -6.97 9.98 -29.52
C ASP A 225 -7.35 11.42 -29.89
N GLN A 226 -7.06 11.86 -31.13
CA GLN A 226 -7.38 13.21 -31.61
C GLN A 226 -8.78 13.30 -32.23
N LEU A 227 -9.45 12.16 -32.39
CA LEU A 227 -10.82 12.10 -32.91
C LEU A 227 -11.82 12.56 -31.85
N SER A 228 -12.93 13.15 -32.28
CA SER A 228 -14.07 13.46 -31.39
C SER A 228 -14.73 12.17 -30.85
N GLU A 229 -15.45 12.26 -29.74
CA GLU A 229 -16.17 11.12 -29.16
C GLU A 229 -17.10 10.42 -30.17
N THR A 230 -17.77 11.21 -31.02
CA THR A 230 -18.62 10.71 -32.11
C THR A 230 -17.83 9.92 -33.15
N GLU A 231 -16.62 10.34 -33.48
CA GLU A 231 -15.74 9.66 -34.44
C GLU A 231 -15.08 8.42 -33.85
N GLN A 232 -14.82 8.41 -32.54
CA GLN A 232 -14.32 7.23 -31.82
C GLN A 232 -15.41 6.14 -31.69
N GLY A 233 -16.67 6.53 -31.53
CA GLY A 233 -17.80 5.60 -31.42
C GLY A 233 -17.70 4.66 -30.22
N SER A 234 -18.20 3.43 -30.36
CA SER A 234 -18.17 2.44 -29.27
C SER A 234 -16.74 2.09 -28.86
N LEU A 235 -15.80 2.02 -29.80
CA LEU A 235 -14.38 1.77 -29.51
C LEU A 235 -13.79 2.79 -28.54
N GLY A 236 -14.18 4.07 -28.64
CA GLY A 236 -13.75 5.10 -27.69
C GLY A 236 -14.34 4.96 -26.29
N THR A 237 -15.52 4.34 -26.20
CA THR A 237 -16.22 4.08 -24.93
C THR A 237 -15.70 2.80 -24.27
N ASP A 238 -15.52 1.74 -25.06
CA ASP A 238 -15.08 0.41 -24.60
C ASP A 238 -13.59 0.42 -24.22
N PHE A 239 -12.80 1.27 -24.89
CA PHE A 239 -11.38 1.49 -24.60
C PHE A 239 -11.16 2.97 -24.39
N ASP A 240 -11.26 3.45 -23.15
CA ASP A 240 -11.02 4.86 -22.84
C ASP A 240 -9.58 5.32 -23.15
N LEU A 241 -9.31 6.62 -23.05
CA LEU A 241 -7.99 7.17 -23.36
C LEU A 241 -6.85 6.50 -22.59
N VAL A 242 -7.07 6.19 -21.31
CA VAL A 242 -6.05 5.57 -20.44
C VAL A 242 -5.79 4.15 -20.89
N ALA A 243 -6.83 3.36 -21.11
CA ALA A 243 -6.77 2.00 -21.62
C ALA A 243 -6.02 1.94 -22.97
N ARG A 244 -6.31 2.87 -23.89
CA ARG A 244 -5.61 2.94 -25.19
C ARG A 244 -4.13 3.25 -25.05
N GLN A 245 -3.77 4.18 -24.16
CA GLN A 245 -2.37 4.54 -23.91
C GLN A 245 -1.60 3.37 -23.29
N GLN A 246 -2.22 2.70 -22.31
CA GLN A 246 -1.66 1.53 -21.64
C GLN A 246 -1.47 0.35 -22.60
N LEU A 247 -2.47 0.08 -23.45
CA LEU A 247 -2.41 -0.95 -24.47
C LEU A 247 -1.24 -0.72 -25.43
N ARG A 248 -1.11 0.50 -25.97
CA ARG A 248 -0.01 0.87 -26.87
C ARG A 248 1.36 0.76 -26.18
N ALA A 249 1.47 1.27 -24.96
CA ALA A 249 2.71 1.20 -24.19
C ALA A 249 3.12 -0.26 -23.94
N PHE A 250 2.19 -1.13 -23.56
CA PHE A 250 2.49 -2.53 -23.29
C PHE A 250 2.81 -3.33 -24.55
N LEU A 251 2.03 -3.16 -25.63
CA LEU A 251 2.24 -3.89 -26.88
C LEU A 251 3.49 -3.43 -27.64
N ALA A 252 4.01 -2.23 -27.34
CA ALA A 252 5.31 -1.77 -27.83
C ALA A 252 6.51 -2.49 -27.18
N LEU A 253 6.32 -3.14 -26.02
CA LEU A 253 7.37 -3.89 -25.34
C LEU A 253 7.71 -5.18 -26.10
N ASP A 254 8.97 -5.61 -26.00
CA ASP A 254 9.38 -6.95 -26.41
C ASP A 254 8.54 -8.04 -25.70
N ARG A 255 8.22 -9.14 -26.40
CA ARG A 255 7.36 -10.21 -25.86
C ARG A 255 7.88 -10.82 -24.55
N GLU A 256 9.20 -10.95 -24.41
CA GLU A 256 9.82 -11.41 -23.16
C GLU A 256 9.58 -10.44 -21.99
N VAL A 257 9.61 -9.14 -22.27
CA VAL A 257 9.36 -8.08 -21.27
C VAL A 257 7.87 -8.09 -20.87
N GLN A 258 6.96 -8.24 -21.82
CA GLN A 258 5.52 -8.39 -21.57
C GLN A 258 5.22 -9.54 -20.59
N VAL A 259 5.86 -10.70 -20.79
CA VAL A 259 5.68 -11.88 -19.92
C VAL A 259 6.18 -11.59 -18.51
N ILE A 260 7.34 -10.95 -18.36
CA ILE A 260 7.90 -10.59 -17.06
C ILE A 260 6.97 -9.63 -16.30
N VAL A 261 6.43 -8.61 -16.97
CA VAL A 261 5.46 -7.67 -16.39
C VAL A 261 4.22 -8.40 -15.86
N ALA A 262 3.65 -9.31 -16.65
CA ALA A 262 2.47 -10.08 -16.25
C ALA A 262 2.76 -10.96 -15.02
N LEU A 263 3.90 -11.66 -15.01
CA LEU A 263 4.31 -12.50 -13.88
C LEU A 263 4.61 -11.68 -12.62
N ALA A 264 5.17 -10.47 -12.77
CA ALA A 264 5.44 -9.56 -11.66
C ALA A 264 4.13 -9.08 -11.00
N ASN A 265 3.10 -8.75 -11.77
CA ASN A 265 1.77 -8.43 -11.25
C ASN A 265 1.16 -9.59 -10.45
N TRP A 266 1.34 -10.82 -10.93
CA TRP A 266 0.87 -12.00 -10.23
C TRP A 266 1.58 -12.22 -8.89
N ALA A 267 2.91 -12.14 -8.89
CA ALA A 267 3.70 -12.25 -7.66
C ALA A 267 3.36 -11.12 -6.66
N ARG A 268 3.12 -9.90 -7.14
CA ARG A 268 2.67 -8.77 -6.32
C ARG A 268 1.33 -9.06 -5.63
N LEU A 269 0.33 -9.57 -6.36
CA LEU A 269 -0.96 -9.91 -5.77
C LEU A 269 -0.80 -10.92 -4.64
N HIS A 270 0.02 -11.95 -4.89
CA HIS A 270 0.31 -12.95 -3.87
C HIS A 270 0.93 -12.33 -2.62
N LEU A 271 1.90 -11.43 -2.80
CA LEU A 271 2.56 -10.71 -1.71
C LEU A 271 1.58 -9.87 -0.88
N MET A 272 0.65 -9.18 -1.55
CA MET A 272 -0.42 -8.46 -0.88
C MET A 272 -1.28 -9.41 -0.02
N CYS A 273 -1.70 -10.54 -0.56
CA CYS A 273 -2.50 -11.50 0.19
C CYS A 273 -1.73 -12.10 1.38
N ALA A 274 -0.46 -12.46 1.20
CA ALA A 274 0.41 -12.98 2.24
C ALA A 274 0.59 -11.99 3.41
N ALA A 275 0.76 -10.69 3.12
CA ALA A 275 0.87 -9.65 4.14
C ALA A 275 -0.42 -9.48 4.98
N LEU A 276 -1.59 -9.77 4.39
CA LEU A 276 -2.88 -9.62 5.06
C LEU A 276 -3.30 -10.82 5.90
N GLU A 277 -2.85 -12.04 5.58
CA GLU A 277 -3.26 -13.24 6.32
C GLU A 277 -3.03 -13.11 7.85
N PRO A 278 -1.86 -12.65 8.34
CA PRO A 278 -1.66 -12.40 9.76
C PRO A 278 -2.62 -11.34 10.34
N VAL A 279 -2.93 -10.28 9.59
CA VAL A 279 -3.86 -9.21 10.01
C VAL A 279 -5.24 -9.79 10.25
N LEU A 280 -5.75 -10.61 9.32
CA LEU A 280 -7.07 -11.23 9.40
C LEU A 280 -7.15 -12.19 10.60
N ASN A 281 -6.08 -12.91 10.91
CA ASN A 281 -5.99 -13.76 12.09
C ASN A 281 -5.99 -12.95 13.39
N MET A 282 -5.27 -11.83 13.44
CA MET A 282 -5.19 -10.97 14.63
C MET A 282 -6.46 -10.12 14.84
N LYS A 283 -7.06 -9.63 13.77
CA LYS A 283 -8.21 -8.70 13.77
C LYS A 283 -9.25 -9.10 12.71
N PRO A 284 -10.01 -10.19 12.94
CA PRO A 284 -10.96 -10.73 11.97
C PRO A 284 -12.18 -9.85 11.66
N ARG A 285 -12.29 -8.66 12.27
CA ARG A 285 -13.38 -7.69 12.06
C ARG A 285 -12.83 -6.26 11.96
N SER A 286 -11.79 -6.07 11.16
CA SER A 286 -11.16 -4.77 10.96
C SER A 286 -11.55 -4.20 9.61
N LEU A 287 -12.22 -3.03 9.61
CA LEU A 287 -12.53 -2.27 8.38
C LEU A 287 -11.30 -2.06 7.49
N SER A 288 -10.14 -1.81 8.09
CA SER A 288 -8.90 -1.57 7.34
C SER A 288 -8.38 -2.86 6.69
N ALA A 289 -8.48 -4.00 7.38
CA ALA A 289 -8.13 -5.30 6.82
C ALA A 289 -9.13 -5.71 5.72
N ASP A 290 -10.42 -5.47 5.95
CA ASP A 290 -11.51 -5.72 5.01
C ASP A 290 -11.35 -4.88 3.73
N ALA A 291 -11.01 -3.60 3.87
CA ALA A 291 -10.73 -2.69 2.75
C ALA A 291 -9.45 -3.09 2.00
N ALA A 292 -8.39 -3.50 2.71
CA ALA A 292 -7.16 -3.97 2.07
C ALA A 292 -7.38 -5.30 1.33
N LEU A 293 -8.19 -6.20 1.88
CA LEU A 293 -8.62 -7.42 1.20
C LEU A 293 -9.40 -7.04 -0.07
N LEU A 294 -10.41 -6.17 0.04
CA LEU A 294 -11.16 -5.67 -1.12
C LEU A 294 -10.26 -5.04 -2.19
N ASN A 295 -9.26 -4.24 -1.82
CA ASN A 295 -8.35 -3.65 -2.80
C ASN A 295 -7.45 -4.71 -3.44
N SER A 296 -7.03 -5.72 -2.68
CA SER A 296 -6.34 -6.89 -3.24
C SER A 296 -7.24 -7.64 -4.21
N TYR A 297 -8.55 -7.66 -3.97
CA TYR A 297 -9.51 -8.33 -4.83
C TYR A 297 -9.66 -7.60 -6.13
N LEU A 298 -9.91 -6.29 -6.05
CA LEU A 298 -10.04 -5.46 -7.22
C LEU A 298 -8.76 -5.58 -8.03
N TYR A 299 -7.59 -5.57 -7.39
CA TYR A 299 -6.33 -5.87 -8.07
C TYR A 299 -6.32 -7.27 -8.71
N ALA A 300 -6.77 -8.31 -8.00
CA ALA A 300 -6.81 -9.69 -8.49
C ALA A 300 -7.76 -9.89 -9.67
N GLN A 301 -9.00 -9.42 -9.55
CA GLN A 301 -10.02 -9.46 -10.59
C GLN A 301 -9.49 -8.94 -11.93
N LYS A 302 -8.70 -7.87 -11.85
CA LYS A 302 -8.21 -7.16 -13.01
C LYS A 302 -6.89 -7.73 -13.57
N ASN A 303 -6.18 -8.58 -12.81
CA ASN A 303 -4.84 -9.11 -13.14
C ASN A 303 -4.68 -10.64 -13.10
N LEU A 304 -5.66 -11.41 -12.62
CA LEU A 304 -5.55 -12.86 -12.51
C LEU A 304 -5.65 -13.51 -13.90
N PRO A 305 -4.82 -14.52 -14.20
CA PRO A 305 -5.02 -15.34 -15.39
C PRO A 305 -6.36 -16.09 -15.31
N LEU A 306 -7.13 -16.02 -16.40
CA LEU A 306 -8.36 -16.79 -16.61
C LEU A 306 -8.15 -18.28 -16.26
N GLY A 307 -9.04 -18.87 -15.45
CA GLY A 307 -9.03 -20.30 -15.12
C GLY A 307 -8.31 -20.70 -13.83
N MET A 308 -7.87 -19.74 -13.01
CA MET A 308 -7.33 -19.99 -11.65
C MET A 308 -8.28 -19.57 -10.53
N GLU A 309 -9.53 -19.24 -10.87
CA GLU A 309 -10.52 -18.79 -9.90
C GLU A 309 -10.69 -19.83 -8.80
N GLU A 310 -10.75 -21.13 -9.13
CA GLU A 310 -11.03 -22.22 -8.20
C GLU A 310 -10.01 -22.40 -7.05
N ALA A 311 -8.73 -22.05 -7.25
CA ALA A 311 -7.68 -22.25 -6.25
C ALA A 311 -7.68 -21.15 -5.17
N PHE A 312 -8.14 -19.94 -5.53
CA PHE A 312 -8.12 -18.77 -4.67
C PHE A 312 -9.52 -18.43 -4.14
N THR A 313 -10.55 -18.66 -4.96
CA THR A 313 -11.95 -18.27 -4.75
C THR A 313 -12.53 -18.65 -3.39
N PRO A 314 -12.36 -19.86 -2.81
CA PRO A 314 -13.14 -20.23 -1.63
C PRO A 314 -12.77 -19.45 -0.36
N ARG A 315 -11.47 -19.38 -0.01
CA ARG A 315 -10.98 -18.62 1.15
C ARG A 315 -11.15 -17.12 0.94
N TYR A 316 -10.92 -16.69 -0.28
CA TYR A 316 -11.01 -15.31 -0.69
C TYR A 316 -12.46 -14.79 -0.64
N ARG A 317 -13.41 -15.54 -1.20
CA ARG A 317 -14.86 -15.27 -1.15
C ARG A 317 -15.38 -15.31 0.28
N ALA A 318 -14.90 -16.22 1.13
CA ALA A 318 -15.25 -16.23 2.54
C ALA A 318 -14.79 -14.94 3.25
N GLY A 319 -13.57 -14.48 2.98
CA GLY A 319 -13.05 -13.21 3.50
C GLY A 319 -13.83 -12.00 3.00
N VAL A 320 -14.13 -11.93 1.70
CA VAL A 320 -14.94 -10.85 1.08
C VAL A 320 -16.36 -10.82 1.65
N LYS A 321 -17.01 -11.97 1.83
CA LYS A 321 -18.34 -12.06 2.47
C LYS A 321 -18.30 -11.58 3.91
N ALA A 322 -17.26 -11.95 4.67
CA ALA A 322 -17.07 -11.52 6.04
C ALA A 322 -16.86 -9.99 6.12
N ALA A 323 -16.00 -9.45 5.25
CA ALA A 323 -15.74 -8.02 5.11
C ALA A 323 -16.99 -7.23 4.72
N PHE A 324 -17.77 -7.72 3.76
CA PHE A 324 -19.02 -7.11 3.33
C PHE A 324 -20.05 -7.10 4.47
N ALA A 325 -20.21 -8.22 5.18
CA ALA A 325 -21.10 -8.30 6.33
C ALA A 325 -20.66 -7.37 7.48
N ALA A 326 -19.36 -7.30 7.76
CA ALA A 326 -18.79 -6.43 8.78
C ALA A 326 -18.95 -4.94 8.43
N GLY A 327 -18.60 -4.55 7.20
CA GLY A 327 -18.78 -3.19 6.69
C GLY A 327 -20.24 -2.75 6.72
N ARG A 328 -21.17 -3.61 6.30
CA ARG A 328 -22.61 -3.33 6.36
C ARG A 328 -23.11 -3.16 7.80
N ALA A 329 -22.65 -4.00 8.73
CA ALA A 329 -23.00 -3.89 10.14
C ALA A 329 -22.47 -2.58 10.76
N LEU A 330 -21.28 -2.13 10.35
CA LEU A 330 -20.68 -0.88 10.82
C LEU A 330 -21.38 0.35 10.24
N ALA A 331 -21.70 0.32 8.94
CA ALA A 331 -22.51 1.35 8.30
C ALA A 331 -23.88 1.47 8.97
N ARG A 332 -24.52 0.34 9.30
CA ARG A 332 -25.77 0.31 10.08
C ARG A 332 -25.62 0.94 11.46
N ALA A 333 -24.53 0.62 12.16
CA ALA A 333 -24.28 1.15 13.49
C ALA A 333 -24.00 2.67 13.49
N ALA A 334 -23.36 3.18 12.43
CA ALA A 334 -22.98 4.58 12.32
C ALA A 334 -24.09 5.48 11.73
N TYR A 335 -24.84 4.96 10.76
CA TYR A 335 -25.72 5.75 9.90
C TYR A 335 -27.14 5.18 9.78
N GLY A 336 -27.49 4.17 10.58
CA GLY A 336 -28.78 3.49 10.50
C GLY A 336 -28.92 2.64 9.23
N GLU A 337 -30.15 2.17 8.96
CA GLU A 337 -30.40 1.30 7.80
C GLU A 337 -30.08 1.97 6.47
N GLU A 338 -30.30 3.28 6.34
CA GLU A 338 -30.03 4.02 5.11
C GLU A 338 -28.54 3.97 4.71
N GLY A 339 -27.62 4.15 5.66
CA GLY A 339 -26.19 4.01 5.37
C GLY A 339 -25.75 2.56 5.16
N ALA A 340 -26.44 1.58 5.74
CA ALA A 340 -26.20 0.16 5.45
C ALA A 340 -26.65 -0.21 4.02
N GLU A 341 -27.75 0.37 3.56
CA GLU A 341 -28.28 0.25 2.20
C GLU A 341 -27.32 0.90 1.21
N GLU A 342 -26.88 2.14 1.48
CA GLU A 342 -25.92 2.86 0.62
C GLU A 342 -24.59 2.11 0.50
N PHE A 343 -24.04 1.62 1.63
CA PHE A 343 -22.85 0.76 1.62
C PHE A 343 -23.07 -0.48 0.75
N SER A 344 -24.23 -1.12 0.87
CA SER A 344 -24.57 -2.32 0.09
C SER A 344 -24.68 -2.03 -1.41
N VAL A 345 -25.25 -0.89 -1.80
CA VAL A 345 -25.36 -0.45 -3.20
C VAL A 345 -23.98 -0.20 -3.78
N ARG A 346 -23.16 0.64 -3.12
CA ARG A 346 -21.78 0.95 -3.59
C ARG A 346 -20.92 -0.30 -3.71
N MET A 347 -21.05 -1.22 -2.77
CA MET A 347 -20.33 -2.50 -2.83
C MET A 347 -20.87 -3.40 -3.93
N LYS A 348 -22.19 -3.46 -4.18
CA LYS A 348 -22.71 -4.19 -5.35
C LYS A 348 -22.20 -3.58 -6.66
N GLU A 349 -22.18 -2.26 -6.78
CA GLU A 349 -21.60 -1.57 -7.94
C GLU A 349 -20.12 -1.93 -8.15
N ASN A 350 -19.32 -1.94 -7.08
CA ASN A 350 -17.91 -2.35 -7.13
C ASN A 350 -17.70 -3.84 -7.47
N PHE A 351 -18.73 -4.68 -7.30
CA PHE A 351 -18.71 -6.12 -7.59
C PHE A 351 -19.61 -6.52 -8.77
N ASN A 352 -20.12 -5.56 -9.54
CA ASN A 352 -21.12 -5.84 -10.59
C ASN A 352 -20.60 -6.78 -11.69
N SER A 353 -19.29 -6.79 -11.92
CA SER A 353 -18.62 -7.69 -12.87
C SER A 353 -18.44 -9.12 -12.33
N LEU A 354 -18.80 -9.40 -11.06
CA LEU A 354 -18.68 -10.71 -10.41
C LEU A 354 -19.98 -11.12 -9.69
N PRO A 355 -21.04 -11.44 -10.46
CA PRO A 355 -22.36 -11.76 -9.92
C PRO A 355 -22.34 -12.99 -8.98
N GLY A 356 -23.10 -12.90 -7.88
CA GLY A 356 -23.22 -13.96 -6.87
C GLY A 356 -22.09 -14.00 -5.82
N TRP A 357 -21.10 -13.12 -5.86
CA TRP A 357 -20.01 -13.12 -4.87
C TRP A 357 -20.40 -12.57 -3.50
N LEU A 358 -21.33 -11.61 -3.48
CA LEU A 358 -21.89 -11.00 -2.28
C LEU A 358 -23.14 -11.72 -1.75
N GLU A 359 -23.64 -12.73 -2.48
CA GLU A 359 -24.63 -13.73 -2.06
C GLU A 359 -23.91 -14.93 -1.45
#